data_AF-A0A9E5FSQ4-F1
#
_entry.id   AF-A0A9E5FSQ4-F1
#
_cell.length_a   1.000
_cell.length_b   1.000
_cell.length_c   1.000
_cell.angle_alpha   90.00
_cell.angle_beta   90.00
_cell.angle_gamma   90.00
#
_symmetry.space_group_name_H-M   'P 1'
#
loop_
_entity.id
_entity.type
_entity.pdbx_description
1 polymer ?
#
loop_
_entity_poly.entity_id
_entity_poly.type
_entity_poly.pdbx_seq_one_letter_code
_entity_poly.pdbx_strand_id
1 'polypeptide(L)'
;LAQLGYRSSDVKNFQAPSLQKDLVTILSQTKPQVVYLHNPADKHDTHVASFIHCIHALREIPKPHRPRRVLGCEVWRSLDWLVDNDKILMNVSGSPDLAAQLNTIFQTQIAGGKNYPLGIMGRRLANATFHQSHEPDKASAIQWAMDLTPLILNDSLDIAEFTAQYLDRFRCDVLQRLSRFTPPQ
;
A
#
# COMPACT_ATOMS: atom_id res chain seq x y z
N LEU A 1 13.18 1.60 -15.93
CA LEU A 1 13.36 1.33 -14.49
C LEU A 1 14.37 2.34 -13.96
N ALA A 2 14.08 3.04 -12.86
CA ALA A 2 15.03 3.91 -12.18
C ALA A 2 15.36 3.31 -10.81
N GLN A 3 16.65 3.21 -10.47
CA GLN A 3 17.13 2.82 -9.15
C GLN A 3 17.98 3.96 -8.60
N LEU A 4 17.54 4.57 -7.51
CA LEU A 4 18.13 5.81 -7.00
C LEU A 4 19.35 5.61 -6.08
N GLY A 5 19.68 4.37 -5.73
CA GLY A 5 20.88 4.06 -4.96
C GLY A 5 20.88 4.50 -3.48
N TYR A 6 19.76 5.01 -2.96
CA TYR A 6 19.63 5.38 -1.54
C TYR A 6 19.62 4.14 -0.64
N ARG A 7 20.39 4.18 0.46
CA ARG A 7 20.32 3.14 1.49
C ARG A 7 19.08 3.34 2.34
N SER A 8 18.60 2.27 2.97
CA SER A 8 17.47 2.34 3.91
C SER A 8 17.69 3.33 5.07
N SER A 9 18.94 3.56 5.49
CA SER A 9 19.29 4.59 6.48
C SER A 9 19.08 6.00 5.94
N ASP A 10 19.40 6.23 4.68
CA ASP A 10 19.31 7.54 4.03
C ASP A 10 17.84 7.89 3.80
N VAL A 11 17.01 6.92 3.36
CA VAL A 11 15.56 7.09 3.20
C VAL A 11 14.88 7.48 4.52
N LYS A 12 15.34 6.93 5.65
CA LYS A 12 14.80 7.23 6.98
C LYS A 12 15.32 8.55 7.56
N ASN A 13 16.29 9.20 6.93
CA ASN A 13 16.85 10.46 7.38
C ASN A 13 16.28 11.63 6.55
N PHE A 14 15.47 12.48 7.18
CA PHE A 14 14.84 13.63 6.52
C PHE A 14 15.70 14.89 6.50
N GLN A 15 16.92 14.87 7.07
CA GLN A 15 17.79 16.04 7.17
C GLN A 15 18.51 16.40 5.86
N ALA A 16 18.41 15.57 4.81
CA ALA A 16 18.99 15.83 3.49
C ALA A 16 18.00 15.43 2.36
N PRO A 17 17.28 16.38 1.74
CA PRO A 17 16.11 16.09 0.90
C PRO A 17 16.43 15.65 -0.55
N SER A 18 17.61 15.05 -0.80
CA SER A 18 17.99 14.67 -2.16
C SER A 18 17.01 13.66 -2.77
N LEU A 19 16.51 12.72 -1.97
CA LEU A 19 15.51 11.74 -2.42
C LEU A 19 14.21 12.41 -2.90
N GLN A 20 13.67 13.38 -2.15
CA GLN A 20 12.43 14.05 -2.51
C GLN A 20 12.58 14.80 -3.85
N LYS A 21 13.71 15.48 -4.06
CA LYS A 21 14.01 16.18 -5.32
C LYS A 21 14.09 15.22 -6.50
N ASP A 22 14.74 14.08 -6.33
CA ASP A 22 14.80 13.04 -7.36
C ASP A 22 13.41 12.50 -7.70
N LEU A 23 12.58 12.25 -6.68
CA LEU A 23 11.20 11.80 -6.85
C LEU A 23 10.36 12.84 -7.62
N VAL A 24 10.44 14.13 -7.27
CA VAL A 24 9.74 15.20 -8.01
C VAL A 24 10.18 15.25 -9.47
N THR A 25 11.47 15.10 -9.72
CA THR A 25 12.04 15.08 -11.08
C THR A 25 11.45 13.93 -11.89
N ILE A 26 11.49 12.71 -11.35
CA ILE A 26 10.96 11.51 -12.00
C ILE A 26 9.47 11.65 -12.27
N LEU A 27 8.69 12.05 -11.26
CA LEU A 27 7.23 12.16 -11.37
C LEU A 27 6.83 13.24 -12.39
N SER A 28 7.54 14.37 -12.42
CA SER A 28 7.27 15.47 -13.35
C SER A 28 7.63 15.11 -14.81
N GLN A 29 8.67 14.31 -15.01
CA GLN A 29 9.09 13.86 -16.33
C GLN A 29 8.22 12.72 -16.87
N THR A 30 7.81 11.78 -16.00
CA THR A 30 7.04 10.60 -16.40
C THR A 30 5.54 10.84 -16.46
N LYS A 31 5.02 11.83 -15.72
CA LYS A 31 3.59 12.20 -15.66
C LYS A 31 2.66 10.99 -15.54
N PRO A 32 2.87 10.14 -14.51
CA PRO A 32 2.12 8.89 -14.39
C PRO A 32 0.63 9.19 -14.17
N GLN A 33 -0.25 8.35 -14.74
CA GLN A 33 -1.69 8.44 -14.44
C GLN A 33 -2.04 7.81 -13.09
N VAL A 34 -1.32 6.76 -12.70
CA VAL A 34 -1.50 6.02 -11.45
C VAL A 34 -0.14 5.82 -10.80
N VAL A 35 -0.05 6.04 -9.49
CA VAL A 35 1.15 5.79 -8.69
C VAL A 35 0.83 4.75 -7.62
N TYR A 36 1.66 3.71 -7.53
CA TYR A 36 1.56 2.68 -6.50
C TYR A 36 2.66 2.91 -5.46
N LEU A 37 2.28 3.01 -4.19
CA LEU A 37 3.16 3.28 -3.05
C LEU A 37 3.01 2.19 -1.98
N HIS A 38 3.84 2.24 -0.94
CA HIS A 38 3.55 1.55 0.31
C HIS A 38 2.34 2.20 1.01
N ASN A 39 1.62 1.43 1.81
CA ASN A 39 0.56 1.95 2.68
C ASN A 39 1.16 2.66 3.93
N PRO A 40 0.51 3.70 4.47
CA PRO A 40 1.00 4.45 5.63
C PRO A 40 1.10 3.64 6.92
N ALA A 41 0.35 2.54 7.03
CA ALA A 41 0.29 1.69 8.21
C ALA A 41 1.23 0.47 8.12
N ASP A 42 2.18 0.43 7.18
CA ASP A 42 3.08 -0.71 6.98
C ASP A 42 3.94 -0.98 8.23
N LYS A 43 4.37 -2.24 8.42
CA LYS A 43 5.14 -2.64 9.61
C LYS A 43 6.63 -2.30 9.49
N HIS A 44 7.11 -1.89 8.31
CA HIS A 44 8.52 -1.66 8.07
C HIS A 44 8.83 -0.16 7.92
N ASP A 45 9.65 0.39 8.82
CA ASP A 45 9.92 1.83 8.89
C ASP A 45 10.41 2.45 7.57
N THR A 46 11.25 1.74 6.80
CA THR A 46 11.69 2.25 5.48
C THR A 46 10.55 2.37 4.48
N HIS A 47 9.51 1.51 4.55
CA HIS A 47 8.33 1.64 3.70
C HIS A 47 7.53 2.88 4.09
N VAL A 48 7.35 3.11 5.39
CA VAL A 48 6.66 4.30 5.91
C VAL A 48 7.42 5.57 5.51
N ALA A 49 8.74 5.62 5.73
CA ALA A 49 9.57 6.75 5.32
C ALA A 49 9.52 6.99 3.80
N SER A 50 9.61 5.93 2.99
CA SER A 50 9.49 6.03 1.53
C SER A 50 8.12 6.56 1.10
N PHE A 51 7.03 6.09 1.71
CA PHE A 51 5.69 6.61 1.47
C PHE A 51 5.60 8.11 1.79
N ILE A 52 6.14 8.56 2.94
CA ILE A 52 6.15 9.98 3.32
C ILE A 52 6.88 10.82 2.26
N HIS A 53 8.10 10.43 1.86
CA HIS A 53 8.84 11.12 0.79
C HIS A 53 8.04 11.21 -0.51
N CYS A 54 7.36 10.13 -0.91
CA CYS A 54 6.54 10.11 -2.12
C CYS A 54 5.34 11.06 -2.02
N ILE A 55 4.64 11.11 -0.88
CA ILE A 55 3.51 12.03 -0.70
C ILE A 55 3.99 13.49 -0.73
N HIS A 56 5.11 13.81 -0.07
CA HIS A 56 5.67 15.16 -0.15
C HIS A 56 6.07 15.54 -1.58
N ALA A 57 6.75 14.64 -2.31
CA ALA A 57 7.10 14.87 -3.71
C ALA A 57 5.86 15.07 -4.59
N LEU A 58 4.81 14.27 -4.41
CA LEU A 58 3.56 14.43 -5.16
C LEU A 58 2.86 15.76 -4.84
N ARG A 59 2.94 16.24 -3.59
CA ARG A 59 2.41 17.56 -3.18
C ARG A 59 3.21 18.73 -3.77
N GLU A 60 4.49 18.57 -4.09
CA GLU A 60 5.27 19.61 -4.78
C GLU A 60 4.87 19.80 -6.25
N ILE A 61 4.32 18.78 -6.89
CA ILE A 61 3.88 18.86 -8.29
C ILE A 61 2.61 19.74 -8.37
N PRO A 62 2.49 20.66 -9.35
CA PRO A 62 1.27 21.44 -9.52
C PRO A 62 0.04 20.55 -9.72
N LYS A 63 -1.08 20.85 -9.05
CA LYS A 63 -2.30 20.02 -9.04
C LYS A 63 -2.73 19.47 -10.42
N PRO A 64 -2.74 20.26 -11.52
CA PRO A 64 -3.13 19.75 -12.84
C PRO A 64 -2.21 18.67 -13.42
N HIS A 65 -0.99 18.56 -12.91
CA HIS A 65 0.03 17.61 -13.35
C HIS A 65 0.20 16.42 -12.40
N ARG A 66 -0.53 16.37 -11.28
CA ARG A 66 -0.52 15.25 -10.35
C ARG A 66 -1.20 14.01 -10.97
N PRO A 67 -0.82 12.79 -10.57
CA PRO A 67 -1.49 11.57 -11.04
C PRO A 67 -2.97 11.57 -10.67
N ARG A 68 -3.78 10.88 -11.47
CA ARG A 68 -5.22 10.73 -11.22
C ARG A 68 -5.50 9.86 -10.01
N ARG A 69 -4.63 8.89 -9.72
CA ARG A 69 -4.78 7.95 -8.61
C ARG A 69 -3.45 7.67 -7.92
N VAL A 70 -3.50 7.56 -6.60
CA VAL A 70 -2.37 7.09 -5.78
C VAL A 70 -2.87 5.95 -4.90
N LEU A 71 -2.22 4.79 -4.97
CA LEU A 71 -2.67 3.56 -4.31
C LEU A 71 -1.61 3.03 -3.34
N GLY A 72 -1.97 2.91 -2.07
CA GLY A 72 -1.11 2.39 -1.01
C GLY A 72 -1.24 0.88 -0.87
N CYS A 73 -0.27 0.13 -1.37
CA CYS A 73 -0.30 -1.32 -1.45
C CYS A 73 0.14 -2.00 -0.15
N GLU A 74 -0.38 -3.20 0.09
CA GLU A 74 0.10 -4.08 1.16
C GLU A 74 1.48 -4.68 0.85
N VAL A 75 2.32 -4.80 1.90
CA VAL A 75 3.58 -5.55 1.86
C VAL A 75 3.85 -6.25 3.19
N TRP A 76 4.42 -5.55 4.20
CA TRP A 76 4.69 -6.17 5.51
C TRP A 76 3.47 -6.17 6.42
N ARG A 77 2.59 -5.17 6.27
CA ARG A 77 1.25 -5.21 6.85
C ARG A 77 0.23 -5.38 5.72
N SER A 78 -0.66 -6.35 5.89
CA SER A 78 -1.85 -6.46 5.04
C SER A 78 -2.83 -5.36 5.33
N LEU A 79 -3.78 -5.17 4.42
CA LEU A 79 -4.87 -4.20 4.58
C LEU A 79 -6.18 -4.84 5.03
N ASP A 80 -6.12 -6.03 5.63
CA ASP A 80 -7.31 -6.73 6.13
C ASP A 80 -8.01 -6.00 7.28
N TRP A 81 -7.28 -5.12 7.98
CA TRP A 81 -7.81 -4.22 8.99
C TRP A 81 -8.61 -3.05 8.40
N LEU A 82 -8.61 -2.83 7.08
CA LEU A 82 -9.54 -1.88 6.47
C LEU A 82 -10.94 -2.49 6.46
N VAL A 83 -11.96 -1.67 6.66
CA VAL A 83 -13.34 -2.08 6.35
C VAL A 83 -13.48 -2.26 4.84
N ASP A 84 -14.38 -3.14 4.40
CA ASP A 84 -14.40 -3.57 2.99
C ASP A 84 -14.65 -2.43 1.98
N ASN A 85 -15.43 -1.41 2.37
CA ASN A 85 -15.68 -0.23 1.53
C ASN A 85 -14.43 0.64 1.31
N ASP A 86 -13.42 0.52 2.17
CA ASP A 86 -12.16 1.26 2.08
C ASP A 86 -11.06 0.46 1.33
N LYS A 87 -11.32 -0.80 0.99
CA LYS A 87 -10.38 -1.66 0.25
C LYS A 87 -10.53 -1.44 -1.26
N ILE A 88 -9.40 -1.20 -1.92
CA ILE A 88 -9.29 -1.24 -3.39
C ILE A 88 -8.81 -2.64 -3.80
N LEU A 89 -9.68 -3.35 -4.51
CA LEU A 89 -9.39 -4.66 -5.10
C LEU A 89 -8.46 -4.50 -6.31
N MET A 90 -7.31 -5.17 -6.28
CA MET A 90 -6.46 -5.34 -7.45
C MET A 90 -6.43 -6.81 -7.85
N ASN A 91 -7.09 -7.15 -8.95
CA ASN A 91 -7.07 -8.49 -9.52
C ASN A 91 -5.69 -8.72 -10.16
N VAL A 92 -4.90 -9.60 -9.56
CA VAL A 92 -3.55 -9.97 -10.01
C VAL A 92 -3.51 -11.43 -10.49
N SER A 93 -4.67 -11.94 -10.92
CA SER A 93 -4.83 -13.26 -11.52
C SER A 93 -4.25 -13.30 -12.96
N GLY A 94 -4.18 -14.50 -13.55
CA GLY A 94 -3.91 -14.70 -14.98
C GLY A 94 -2.45 -15.01 -15.34
N SER A 95 -1.48 -14.74 -14.46
CA SER A 95 -0.07 -15.11 -14.71
C SER A 95 0.65 -15.56 -13.43
N PRO A 96 0.20 -16.66 -12.79
CA PRO A 96 0.76 -17.13 -11.51
C PRO A 96 2.25 -17.51 -11.62
N ASP A 97 2.68 -18.11 -12.72
CA ASP A 97 4.08 -18.51 -12.93
C ASP A 97 5.01 -17.30 -13.03
N LEU A 98 4.61 -16.29 -13.81
CA LEU A 98 5.37 -15.03 -13.89
C LEU A 98 5.43 -14.33 -12.53
N ALA A 99 4.31 -14.30 -11.79
CA ALA A 99 4.30 -13.74 -10.45
C ALA A 99 5.26 -14.49 -9.51
N ALA A 100 5.28 -15.82 -9.54
CA ALA A 100 6.20 -16.62 -8.74
C ALA A 100 7.67 -16.35 -9.11
N GLN A 101 7.98 -16.29 -10.41
CA GLN A 101 9.34 -15.99 -10.90
C GLN A 101 9.81 -14.60 -10.46
N LEU A 102 8.96 -13.57 -10.62
CA LEU A 102 9.29 -12.20 -10.22
C LEU A 102 9.54 -12.08 -8.71
N ASN A 103 8.80 -12.81 -7.88
CA ASN A 103 9.03 -12.82 -6.43
C ASN A 103 10.28 -13.60 -6.01
N THR A 104 10.83 -14.43 -6.90
CA THR A 104 12.01 -15.28 -6.63
C THR A 104 13.32 -14.65 -7.12
N ILE A 105 13.27 -13.63 -7.98
CA ILE A 105 14.44 -13.09 -8.67
C ILE A 105 15.50 -12.49 -7.74
N PHE A 106 15.11 -11.98 -6.56
CA PHE A 106 16.03 -11.40 -5.57
C PHE A 106 16.57 -12.47 -4.62
N GLN A 107 17.37 -13.41 -5.15
CA GLN A 107 17.86 -14.57 -4.40
C GLN A 107 18.59 -14.23 -3.10
N THR A 108 19.36 -13.14 -3.07
CA THR A 108 20.07 -12.70 -1.86
C THR A 108 19.15 -12.28 -0.72
N GLN A 109 17.91 -11.87 -1.03
CA GLN A 109 16.89 -11.54 -0.03
C GLN A 109 16.16 -12.79 0.49
N ILE A 110 16.16 -13.87 -0.28
CA ILE A 110 15.48 -15.14 0.04
C ILE A 110 16.42 -16.11 0.76
N ALA A 111 17.72 -16.10 0.40
CA ALA A 111 18.74 -16.99 0.91
C ALA A 111 18.87 -16.98 2.46
N GLY A 112 18.45 -15.90 3.12
CA GLY A 112 18.37 -15.78 4.58
C GLY A 112 17.16 -16.50 5.23
N GLY A 113 16.45 -17.37 4.51
CA GLY A 113 15.36 -18.19 5.04
C GLY A 113 13.97 -17.57 4.96
N LYS A 114 13.82 -16.38 4.37
CA LYS A 114 12.51 -15.74 4.14
C LYS A 114 11.95 -16.15 2.78
N ASN A 115 10.95 -17.02 2.77
CA ASN A 115 10.28 -17.48 1.54
C ASN A 115 9.23 -16.47 1.06
N TYR A 116 9.69 -15.31 0.60
CA TYR A 116 8.83 -14.24 0.05
C TYR A 116 7.90 -14.72 -1.08
N PRO A 117 8.33 -15.57 -2.04
CA PRO A 117 7.43 -16.11 -3.06
C PRO A 117 6.20 -16.78 -2.46
N LEU A 118 6.39 -17.74 -1.55
CA LEU A 118 5.24 -18.42 -0.92
C LEU A 118 4.41 -17.46 -0.06
N GLY A 119 5.05 -16.55 0.68
CA GLY A 119 4.33 -15.58 1.51
C GLY A 119 3.44 -14.64 0.70
N ILE A 120 3.94 -14.10 -0.41
CA ILE A 120 3.21 -13.17 -1.28
C ILE A 120 2.09 -13.90 -2.02
N MET A 121 2.38 -15.06 -2.61
CA MET A 121 1.38 -15.85 -3.33
C MET A 121 0.29 -16.35 -2.39
N GLY A 122 0.68 -16.83 -1.19
CA GLY A 122 -0.25 -17.25 -0.15
C GLY A 122 -1.15 -16.10 0.32
N ARG A 123 -0.61 -14.89 0.52
CA ARG A 123 -1.41 -13.71 0.84
C ARG A 123 -2.42 -13.40 -0.27
N ARG A 124 -1.99 -13.42 -1.53
CA ARG A 124 -2.87 -13.10 -2.66
C ARG A 124 -4.01 -14.10 -2.82
N LEU A 125 -3.71 -15.38 -2.61
CA LEU A 125 -4.72 -16.43 -2.59
C LEU A 125 -5.68 -16.25 -1.40
N ALA A 126 -5.17 -16.03 -0.20
CA ALA A 126 -6.00 -15.79 0.98
C ALA A 126 -6.93 -14.59 0.79
N ASN A 127 -6.42 -13.48 0.26
CA ASN A 127 -7.23 -12.31 -0.07
C ASN A 127 -8.32 -12.64 -1.08
N ALA A 128 -8.04 -13.46 -2.09
CA ALA A 128 -9.02 -13.88 -3.07
C ALA A 128 -10.17 -14.67 -2.42
N THR A 129 -9.82 -15.67 -1.60
CA THR A 129 -10.78 -16.56 -0.94
C THR A 129 -11.59 -15.89 0.16
N PHE A 130 -11.00 -14.98 0.94
CA PHE A 130 -11.68 -14.33 2.07
C PHE A 130 -12.31 -12.98 1.72
N HIS A 131 -12.25 -12.52 0.47
CA HIS A 131 -12.83 -11.23 0.08
C HIS A 131 -14.35 -11.19 0.22
N GLN A 132 -15.05 -12.28 -0.13
CA GLN A 132 -16.52 -12.36 -0.11
C GLN A 132 -16.94 -13.58 0.70
N SER A 133 -17.82 -13.39 1.70
CA SER A 133 -18.28 -14.49 2.55
C SER A 133 -19.41 -15.34 1.94
N HIS A 134 -20.06 -14.84 0.88
CA HIS A 134 -21.27 -15.43 0.32
C HIS A 134 -21.28 -15.55 -1.21
N GLU A 135 -20.25 -15.05 -1.90
CA GLU A 135 -20.12 -15.16 -3.35
C GLU A 135 -18.94 -16.05 -3.73
N PRO A 136 -19.03 -16.84 -4.83
CA PRO A 136 -17.87 -17.54 -5.37
C PRO A 136 -16.76 -16.58 -5.80
N ASP A 137 -15.51 -17.04 -5.69
CA ASP A 137 -14.32 -16.29 -6.09
C ASP A 137 -14.37 -15.94 -7.59
N LYS A 138 -14.33 -14.65 -7.90
CA LYS A 138 -14.23 -14.11 -9.27
C LYS A 138 -12.78 -13.87 -9.73
N ALA A 139 -11.82 -14.00 -8.81
CA ALA A 139 -10.39 -13.85 -9.04
C ALA A 139 -9.65 -14.95 -8.27
N SER A 140 -8.54 -15.47 -8.81
CA SER A 140 -7.73 -16.49 -8.14
C SER A 140 -6.57 -15.90 -7.32
N ALA A 141 -6.30 -14.59 -7.49
CA ALA A 141 -5.30 -13.87 -6.73
C ALA A 141 -5.68 -12.38 -6.62
N ILE A 142 -5.72 -11.85 -5.39
CA ILE A 142 -6.06 -10.46 -5.09
C ILE A 142 -4.96 -9.80 -4.27
N GLN A 143 -4.60 -8.57 -4.62
CA GLN A 143 -3.79 -7.71 -3.75
C GLN A 143 -4.62 -6.50 -3.33
N TRP A 144 -4.54 -6.14 -2.05
CA TRP A 144 -5.24 -4.97 -1.54
C TRP A 144 -4.43 -3.69 -1.69
N ALA A 145 -5.14 -2.59 -1.93
CA ALA A 145 -4.62 -1.23 -1.81
C ALA A 145 -5.60 -0.32 -1.06
N MET A 146 -5.07 0.75 -0.49
CA MET A 146 -5.80 1.89 0.05
C MET A 146 -5.79 3.02 -0.97
N ASP A 147 -6.89 3.76 -1.12
CA ASP A 147 -6.89 4.98 -1.93
C ASP A 147 -6.20 6.12 -1.17
N LEU A 148 -5.02 6.53 -1.64
CA LEU A 148 -4.23 7.63 -1.10
C LEU A 148 -4.42 8.92 -1.89
N THR A 149 -5.24 8.90 -2.95
CA THR A 149 -5.51 10.07 -3.80
C THR A 149 -5.94 11.31 -3.00
N PRO A 150 -6.76 11.21 -1.92
CA PRO A 150 -7.12 12.39 -1.12
C PRO A 150 -5.91 13.17 -0.59
N LEU A 151 -4.83 12.48 -0.20
CA LEU A 151 -3.61 13.11 0.35
C LEU A 151 -2.91 14.02 -0.66
N ILE A 152 -3.09 13.79 -1.95
CA ILE A 152 -2.49 14.60 -3.02
C ILE A 152 -3.49 15.54 -3.69
N LEU A 153 -4.77 15.50 -3.33
CA LEU A 153 -5.76 16.48 -3.79
C LEU A 153 -5.88 17.64 -2.80
N ASN A 154 -5.78 17.31 -1.51
CA ASN A 154 -5.74 18.26 -0.42
C ASN A 154 -4.40 18.19 0.34
N ASP A 155 -3.56 19.19 0.11
CA ASP A 155 -2.22 19.29 0.72
C ASP A 155 -2.28 19.58 2.22
N SER A 156 -3.43 20.04 2.74
CA SER A 156 -3.64 20.32 4.15
C SER A 156 -3.99 19.09 4.98
N LEU A 157 -4.24 17.93 4.36
CA LEU A 157 -4.52 16.71 5.12
C LEU A 157 -3.25 16.24 5.83
N ASP A 158 -3.33 16.09 7.15
CA ASP A 158 -2.30 15.40 7.90
C ASP A 158 -2.34 13.90 7.59
N ILE A 159 -1.15 13.33 7.39
CA ILE A 159 -0.99 11.93 6.98
C ILE A 159 -1.37 10.98 8.13
N ALA A 160 -1.01 11.34 9.36
CA ALA A 160 -1.27 10.51 10.53
C ALA A 160 -2.76 10.53 10.87
N GLU A 161 -3.40 11.70 10.88
CA GLU A 161 -4.85 11.84 11.07
C GLU A 161 -5.63 11.12 9.96
N PHE A 162 -5.23 11.29 8.70
CA PHE A 162 -5.83 10.57 7.58
C PHE A 162 -5.79 9.04 7.80
N THR A 163 -4.65 8.53 8.25
CA THR A 163 -4.48 7.09 8.50
C THR A 163 -5.26 6.62 9.72
N ALA A 164 -5.27 7.42 10.79
CA ALA A 164 -5.96 7.13 12.05
C ALA A 164 -7.47 6.97 11.85
N GLN A 165 -8.08 7.76 10.95
CA GLN A 165 -9.50 7.64 10.64
C GLN A 165 -9.90 6.24 10.14
N TYR A 166 -9.04 5.55 9.38
CA TYR A 166 -9.32 4.18 8.95
C TYR A 166 -9.21 3.17 10.11
N LEU A 167 -8.28 3.39 11.05
CA LEU A 167 -8.17 2.57 12.25
C LEU A 167 -9.41 2.73 13.14
N ASP A 168 -9.90 3.96 13.28
CA ASP A 168 -11.12 4.26 14.03
C ASP A 168 -12.36 3.63 13.37
N ARG A 169 -12.46 3.67 12.04
CA ARG A 169 -13.54 2.97 11.30
C ARG A 169 -13.53 1.47 11.57
N PHE A 170 -12.36 0.85 11.51
CA PHE A 170 -12.22 -0.58 11.81
C PHE A 170 -12.61 -0.89 13.26
N ARG A 171 -12.13 -0.09 14.21
CA ARG A 171 -12.52 -0.20 15.63
C ARG A 171 -14.05 -0.12 15.77
N CYS A 172 -14.68 0.86 15.15
CA CYS A 172 -16.13 1.05 15.19
C CYS A 172 -16.88 -0.14 14.57
N ASP A 173 -16.45 -0.65 13.41
CA ASP A 173 -17.07 -1.82 12.76
C ASP A 173 -17.04 -3.05 13.68
N VAL A 174 -15.88 -3.33 14.29
CA VAL A 174 -15.73 -4.46 15.23
C VAL A 174 -16.66 -4.28 16.44
N LEU A 175 -16.66 -3.11 17.08
CA LEU A 175 -17.48 -2.87 18.27
C LEU A 175 -18.98 -2.92 17.96
N GLN A 176 -19.40 -2.41 16.79
CA GLN A 176 -20.80 -2.43 16.38
C GLN A 176 -21.28 -3.86 16.07
N ARG A 177 -20.44 -4.70 15.45
CA ARG A 177 -20.76 -6.12 15.25
C ARG A 177 -20.91 -6.85 16.57
N LEU A 178 -19.99 -6.63 17.50
CA LEU A 178 -20.06 -7.24 18.84
C LEU A 178 -21.33 -6.80 19.57
N SER A 179 -21.66 -5.51 19.57
CA SER A 179 -22.86 -5.01 20.26
C SER A 179 -24.15 -5.58 19.68
N ARG A 180 -24.24 -5.78 18.36
CA ARG A 180 -25.40 -6.40 17.68
C ARG A 180 -25.70 -7.81 18.18
N PHE A 181 -24.68 -8.57 18.58
CA PHE A 181 -24.80 -9.96 19.02
C PHE A 181 -24.57 -10.14 20.53
N THR A 182 -24.44 -9.05 21.29
CA THR A 182 -24.35 -9.11 22.75
C THR A 182 -25.76 -8.99 23.33
N PRO A 183 -26.28 -10.01 24.05
CA PRO A 183 -27.59 -9.91 24.70
C PRO A 183 -27.61 -8.79 25.75
N PRO A 184 -28.77 -8.18 26.03
CA PRO A 184 -28.91 -7.30 27.17
C PRO A 184 -28.54 -8.05 28.46
N GLN A 185 -27.83 -7.35 29.36
CA GLN A 185 -27.51 -7.84 30.71
C GLN A 185 -28.75 -7.83 31.61
#